data_AF-A0A182IND9-F1
#
_entry.id   AF-A0A182IND9-F1
#
_cell.length_a   1.000
_cell.length_b   1.000
_cell.length_c   1.000
_cell.angle_alpha   90.00
_cell.angle_beta   90.00
_cell.angle_gamma   90.00
#
_symmetry.space_group_name_H-M   'P 1'
#
loop_
_entity.id
_entity.type
_entity.pdbx_description
1 polymer ?
#
loop_
_entity_poly.entity_id
_entity_poly.type
_entity_poly.pdbx_seq_one_letter_code
_entity_poly.pdbx_strand_id
1 'polypeptide(L)'
;METHSIVSTILYVLTITTFTHGAQIPSMKRSATILTKEPTIRIQCQTGSMLITIKDAPANLNSQFSGMVYPKGLAKNSTCLTEYHEQEGPLRYKLPLKSCNTMPVETDTNIP
;
A
#
# COMPACT_ATOMS: atom_id res chain seq x y z
N MET A 1 1.35 42.49 -51.68
CA MET A 1 1.30 41.02 -51.53
C MET A 1 1.78 40.52 -50.17
N GLU A 2 2.49 41.33 -49.37
CA GLU A 2 3.06 40.93 -48.07
C GLU A 2 2.02 40.82 -46.93
N THR A 3 1.03 41.72 -46.91
CA THR A 3 0.05 41.85 -45.81
C THR A 3 -0.93 40.68 -45.72
N HIS A 4 -1.34 40.10 -46.86
CA HIS A 4 -2.25 38.94 -46.88
C HIS A 4 -1.59 37.66 -46.36
N SER A 5 -0.28 37.49 -46.58
CA SER A 5 0.49 36.33 -46.12
C SER A 5 0.68 36.35 -44.59
N ILE A 6 0.88 37.55 -44.03
CA ILE A 6 0.99 37.76 -42.57
C ILE A 6 -0.38 37.53 -41.89
N VAL A 7 -1.47 38.01 -42.50
CA VAL A 7 -2.82 37.80 -41.96
C VAL A 7 -3.19 36.31 -41.95
N SER A 8 -2.83 35.57 -43.01
CA SER A 8 -3.09 34.12 -43.10
C SER A 8 -2.31 33.32 -42.05
N THR A 9 -1.04 33.66 -41.82
CA THR A 9 -0.20 32.99 -40.81
C THR A 9 -0.66 33.30 -39.39
N ILE A 10 -1.04 34.54 -39.08
CA ILE A 10 -1.61 34.90 -37.76
C ILE A 10 -2.93 34.17 -37.50
N LEU A 11 -3.79 34.06 -38.50
CA LEU A 11 -5.07 33.35 -38.38
C LEU A 11 -4.85 31.84 -38.13
N TYR A 12 -3.85 31.24 -38.77
CA TYR A 12 -3.51 29.82 -38.58
C TYR A 12 -2.90 29.51 -37.21
N VAL A 13 -2.17 30.45 -36.60
CA VAL A 13 -1.62 30.27 -35.24
C VAL A 13 -2.72 30.42 -34.17
N LEU A 14 -3.68 31.34 -34.38
CA LEU A 14 -4.83 31.52 -33.50
C LEU A 14 -5.79 30.32 -33.47
N THR A 15 -5.88 29.54 -34.55
CA THR A 15 -6.73 28.35 -34.58
C THR A 15 -6.10 27.14 -33.89
N ILE A 16 -4.77 27.08 -33.74
CA ILE A 16 -4.10 25.95 -33.07
C ILE A 16 -4.15 26.09 -31.54
N THR A 17 -4.20 27.32 -31.02
CA THR A 17 -4.18 27.58 -29.56
C THR A 17 -5.50 27.28 -28.85
N THR A 18 -6.60 27.00 -29.57
CA THR A 18 -7.93 26.77 -28.98
C THR A 18 -8.27 25.30 -28.72
N PHE A 19 -7.37 24.35 -29.03
CA PHE A 19 -7.65 22.90 -28.93
C PHE A 19 -6.94 22.17 -27.78
N THR A 20 -6.52 22.86 -26.72
CA THR A 20 -6.13 22.17 -25.48
C THR A 20 -7.31 22.05 -24.52
N HIS A 21 -8.28 21.19 -24.87
CA HIS A 21 -9.17 20.62 -23.88
C HIS A 21 -8.35 19.66 -23.02
N GLY A 22 -7.68 20.20 -22.01
CA GLY A 22 -7.08 19.39 -20.95
C GLY A 22 -8.17 18.57 -20.29
N ALA A 23 -8.03 17.24 -20.31
CA ALA A 23 -8.84 16.37 -19.48
C ALA A 23 -8.45 16.64 -18.02
N GLN A 24 -9.20 17.52 -17.35
CA GLN A 24 -9.07 17.69 -15.91
C GLN A 24 -9.56 16.41 -15.23
N ILE A 25 -8.62 15.56 -14.83
CA ILE A 25 -8.91 14.39 -13.99
C ILE A 25 -9.54 14.95 -12.71
N PRO A 26 -10.80 14.60 -12.36
CA PRO A 26 -11.35 14.99 -11.08
C PRO A 26 -10.42 14.42 -10.02
N SER A 27 -9.85 15.28 -9.18
CA SER A 27 -9.27 14.83 -7.91
C SER A 27 -10.44 14.29 -7.09
N MET A 28 -10.82 13.02 -7.33
CA MET A 28 -11.58 12.26 -6.37
C MET A 28 -10.67 12.19 -5.15
N LYS A 29 -10.84 13.16 -4.25
CA LYS A 29 -10.72 12.89 -2.83
C LYS A 29 -11.75 11.81 -2.54
N ARG A 30 -11.40 10.57 -2.88
CA ARG A 30 -12.06 9.38 -2.36
C ARG A 30 -11.71 9.45 -0.89
N SER A 31 -12.50 10.23 -0.16
CA SER A 31 -12.72 9.98 1.25
C SER A 31 -13.42 8.64 1.26
N ALA A 32 -12.64 7.57 1.07
CA ALA A 32 -12.93 6.36 1.81
C ALA A 32 -13.05 6.89 3.23
N THR A 33 -14.26 6.87 3.78
CA THR A 33 -14.44 6.85 5.21
C THR A 33 -13.66 5.62 5.66
N ILE A 34 -12.35 5.77 5.85
CA ILE A 34 -11.52 4.81 6.53
C ILE A 34 -12.18 4.80 7.88
N LEU A 35 -12.97 3.77 8.15
CA LEU A 35 -13.41 3.45 9.48
C LEU A 35 -12.11 3.33 10.28
N THR A 36 -11.76 4.38 11.01
CA THR A 36 -10.55 4.48 11.84
C THR A 36 -10.73 3.63 13.09
N LYS A 37 -11.16 2.39 12.91
CA LYS A 37 -11.10 1.37 13.94
C LYS A 37 -9.70 0.78 13.83
N GLU A 38 -8.89 1.00 14.85
CA GLU A 38 -7.59 0.34 14.93
C GLU A 38 -7.79 -1.18 14.93
N PRO A 39 -7.01 -1.92 14.12
CA PRO A 39 -7.13 -3.36 14.06
C PRO A 39 -6.72 -3.98 15.41
N THR A 40 -7.49 -4.96 15.87
CA THR A 40 -7.17 -5.66 17.12
C THR A 40 -6.22 -6.81 16.84
N ILE A 41 -5.01 -6.74 17.42
CA ILE A 41 -3.95 -7.73 17.21
C ILE A 41 -3.90 -8.72 18.38
N ARG A 42 -3.83 -10.03 18.07
CA ARG A 42 -3.54 -11.09 19.05
C ARG A 42 -2.29 -11.85 18.63
N ILE A 43 -1.36 -12.02 19.55
CA ILE A 43 -0.10 -12.73 19.31
C ILE A 43 -0.10 -14.00 20.17
N GLN A 44 0.20 -15.13 19.55
CA GLN A 44 0.49 -16.39 20.24
C GLN A 44 1.94 -16.77 19.96
N CYS A 45 2.74 -16.80 21.01
CA CYS A 45 4.13 -17.23 20.93
C CYS A 45 4.20 -18.75 21.03
N GLN A 46 4.80 -19.39 20.02
CA GLN A 46 5.09 -20.82 20.02
C GLN A 46 6.59 -21.02 19.86
N THR A 47 7.11 -22.19 20.26
CA THR A 47 8.55 -22.48 20.30
C THR A 47 9.29 -22.23 18.97
N GLY A 48 8.64 -22.42 17.83
CA GLY A 48 9.24 -22.23 16.50
C GLY A 48 8.61 -21.13 15.64
N SER A 49 7.51 -20.52 16.09
CA SER A 49 6.76 -19.55 15.30
C SER A 49 5.89 -18.64 16.17
N MET A 50 5.63 -17.43 15.70
CA MET A 50 4.55 -16.59 16.22
C MET A 50 3.32 -16.74 15.34
N LEU A 51 2.16 -16.96 15.95
CA LEU A 51 0.88 -16.90 15.27
C LEU A 51 0.22 -15.56 15.60
N ILE A 52 0.08 -14.72 14.58
CA ILE A 52 -0.47 -13.38 14.66
C ILE A 52 -1.87 -13.41 14.06
N THR A 53 -2.85 -12.96 14.83
CA THR A 53 -4.23 -12.81 14.38
C THR A 53 -4.59 -11.34 14.35
N ILE A 54 -5.01 -10.85 13.20
CA ILE A 54 -5.44 -9.47 12.99
C ILE A 54 -6.95 -9.50 12.84
N LYS A 55 -7.66 -8.99 13.85
CA LYS A 55 -9.10 -8.78 13.81
C LYS A 55 -9.39 -7.38 13.29
N ASP A 56 -10.53 -7.23 12.63
CA ASP A 56 -11.01 -5.94 12.13
C ASP A 56 -9.98 -5.25 11.20
N ALA A 57 -9.34 -6.03 10.32
CA ALA A 57 -8.40 -5.46 9.35
C ALA A 57 -9.12 -4.45 8.43
N PRO A 58 -8.44 -3.39 7.97
CA PRO A 58 -9.06 -2.39 7.09
C PRO A 58 -9.61 -3.03 5.82
N ALA A 59 -10.93 -3.06 5.70
CA ALA A 59 -11.60 -3.76 4.62
C ALA A 59 -12.15 -2.78 3.56
N ASN A 60 -12.33 -3.29 2.35
CA ASN A 60 -13.04 -2.61 1.27
C ASN A 60 -14.56 -2.58 1.55
N LEU A 61 -15.35 -2.05 0.60
CA LEU A 61 -16.82 -2.00 0.69
C LEU A 61 -17.48 -3.37 0.85
N ASN A 62 -16.81 -4.45 0.42
CA ASN A 62 -17.28 -5.83 0.52
C ASN A 62 -16.81 -6.51 1.82
N SER A 63 -16.29 -5.76 2.80
CA SER A 63 -15.74 -6.31 4.05
C SER A 63 -14.56 -7.28 3.85
N GLN A 64 -13.84 -7.14 2.74
CA GLN A 64 -12.67 -7.95 2.40
C GLN A 64 -11.37 -7.14 2.54
N PHE A 65 -10.33 -7.80 3.04
CA PHE A 65 -8.99 -7.24 3.14
C PHE A 65 -8.13 -7.66 1.95
N SER A 66 -7.59 -6.68 1.23
CA SER A 66 -6.54 -6.89 0.22
C SER A 66 -5.33 -6.05 0.58
N GLY A 67 -4.19 -6.70 0.79
CA GLY A 67 -2.96 -6.02 1.21
C GLY A 67 -1.94 -6.97 1.83
N MET A 68 -0.84 -6.41 2.31
CA MET A 68 0.29 -7.18 2.84
C MET A 68 0.49 -6.92 4.34
N VAL A 69 0.74 -7.98 5.09
CA VAL A 69 1.14 -7.89 6.51
C VAL A 69 2.66 -7.81 6.59
N TYR A 70 3.18 -6.67 7.08
CA TYR A 70 4.61 -6.38 7.21
C TYR A 70 5.01 -6.13 8.68
N PRO A 71 5.41 -7.17 9.42
CA PRO A 71 5.97 -7.03 10.76
C PRO A 71 7.25 -6.19 10.78
N LYS A 72 7.33 -5.25 11.71
CA LYS A 72 8.53 -4.44 11.93
C LYS A 72 9.72 -5.36 12.27
N GLY A 73 10.85 -5.11 11.63
CA GLY A 73 12.09 -5.89 11.83
C GLY A 73 12.34 -6.96 10.77
N LEU A 74 11.35 -7.29 9.94
CA LEU A 74 11.58 -8.11 8.75
C LEU A 74 12.17 -7.28 7.61
N ALA A 75 13.06 -7.87 6.81
CA ALA A 75 13.51 -7.24 5.58
C ALA A 75 12.34 -7.04 4.61
N LYS A 76 12.34 -5.93 3.85
CA LYS A 76 11.29 -5.60 2.88
C LYS A 76 11.08 -6.67 1.80
N ASN A 77 12.14 -7.43 1.49
CA ASN A 77 12.13 -8.51 0.50
C ASN A 77 12.16 -9.89 1.16
N SER A 78 11.76 -9.99 2.44
CA SER A 78 11.71 -11.28 3.13
C SER A 78 10.62 -12.16 2.52
N THR A 79 10.91 -13.45 2.36
CA THR A 79 9.91 -14.47 1.99
C THR A 79 8.88 -14.71 3.09
N CYS A 80 9.08 -14.12 4.26
CA CYS A 80 8.19 -14.25 5.41
C CYS A 80 7.04 -13.24 5.41
N LEU A 81 6.95 -12.38 4.39
CA LEU A 81 5.79 -11.49 4.22
C LEU A 81 4.60 -12.29 3.68
N THR A 82 3.39 -11.83 3.97
CA THR A 82 2.18 -12.46 3.47
C THR A 82 1.26 -11.42 2.88
N GLU A 83 0.96 -11.60 1.60
CA GLU A 83 -0.06 -10.86 0.87
C GLU A 83 -1.38 -11.61 0.94
N TYR A 84 -2.45 -10.84 1.13
CA TYR A 84 -3.82 -11.31 1.16
C TYR A 84 -4.58 -10.66 0.03
N HIS A 85 -5.40 -11.44 -0.65
CA HIS A 85 -6.29 -10.97 -1.70
C HIS A 85 -7.72 -11.30 -1.29
N GLU A 86 -8.55 -10.27 -1.18
CA GLU A 86 -9.99 -10.39 -0.91
C GLU A 86 -10.31 -11.25 0.31
N GLN A 87 -9.45 -11.19 1.33
CA GLN A 87 -9.57 -12.03 2.52
C GLN A 87 -10.74 -11.57 3.39
N GLU A 88 -11.69 -12.46 3.61
CA GLU A 88 -12.80 -12.24 4.53
C GLU A 88 -12.41 -12.63 5.97
N GLY A 89 -12.91 -11.86 6.94
CA GLY A 89 -12.75 -12.15 8.37
C GLY A 89 -11.34 -11.90 8.92
N PRO A 90 -11.00 -12.50 10.08
CA PRO A 90 -9.71 -12.27 10.75
C PRO A 90 -8.53 -12.86 9.98
N LEU A 91 -7.47 -12.07 9.79
CA LEU A 91 -6.25 -12.52 9.13
C LEU A 91 -5.43 -13.38 10.10
N ARG A 92 -4.84 -14.48 9.60
CA ARG A 92 -3.97 -15.37 10.36
C ARG A 92 -2.63 -15.50 9.70
N TYR A 93 -1.62 -14.91 10.33
CA TYR A 93 -0.26 -14.85 9.83
C TYR A 93 0.67 -15.68 10.73
N LYS A 94 1.32 -16.70 10.16
CA LYS A 94 2.31 -17.53 10.86
C LYS A 94 3.71 -17.08 10.48
N LEU A 95 4.46 -16.62 11.46
CA LEU A 95 5.82 -16.12 11.30
C LEU A 95 6.82 -17.08 11.95
N PRO A 96 7.57 -17.87 11.17
CA PRO A 96 8.66 -18.69 11.70
C PRO A 96 9.75 -17.86 12.39
N LEU A 97 10.20 -18.29 13.58
CA LEU A 97 11.18 -17.52 14.35
C LEU A 97 12.58 -17.55 13.70
N LYS A 98 13.05 -18.75 13.33
CA LYS A 98 14.40 -18.97 12.82
C LYS A 98 14.56 -18.57 11.35
N SER A 99 13.70 -19.07 10.46
CA SER A 99 13.84 -18.83 9.02
C SER A 99 13.59 -17.38 8.61
N CYS A 100 12.94 -16.60 9.47
CA CYS A 100 12.68 -15.18 9.24
C CYS A 100 13.60 -14.26 10.06
N ASN A 101 14.61 -14.82 10.74
CA ASN A 101 15.55 -14.07 11.58
C ASN A 101 14.86 -13.17 12.62
N THR A 102 13.75 -13.65 13.21
CA THR A 102 12.99 -12.91 14.22
C THR A 102 13.26 -13.41 15.63
N MET A 103 14.01 -14.49 15.78
CA MET A 103 14.58 -14.88 17.06
C MET A 103 15.78 -13.98 17.37
N PRO A 104 15.84 -13.33 18.54
CA PRO A 104 17.05 -12.63 18.94
C PRO A 104 18.20 -13.64 19.03
N VAL A 105 19.38 -13.24 18.58
CA VAL A 105 20.60 -14.01 18.85
C VAL A 105 20.86 -13.82 20.35
N GLU A 106 20.89 -14.92 21.09
CA GLU A 106 21.41 -14.96 22.46
C GLU A 106 22.85 -14.46 22.39
N THR A 107 23.07 -13.17 22.63
CA THR A 107 24.41 -12.66 22.88
C THR A 107 24.75 -13.11 24.28
N ASP A 108 25.63 -14.12 24.41
CA ASP A 108 26.21 -14.55 25.67
C ASP A 108 26.75 -13.32 26.42
N THR A 109 25.96 -12.72 27.29
CA THR A 109 26.44 -11.76 28.26
C THR A 109 27.13 -12.54 29.38
N ASN A 110 28.26 -13.17 29.06
CA ASN A 110 29.34 -13.33 30.03
C ASN A 110 29.93 -11.93 30.23
N ILE A 111 29.25 -11.14 31.05
CA ILE A 111 29.80 -9.91 31.61
C ILE A 111 30.70 -10.37 32.76
N PRO A 112 32.04 -10.13 32.71
CA PRO A 112 32.96 -10.46 33.79
C PRO A 112 32.70 -9.62 35.05
#